data_AF-A0A5J5RIJ8-F1
#
_entry.id   AF-A0A5J5RIJ8-F1
#
_cell.length_a   1.000
_cell.length_b   1.000
_cell.length_c   1.000
_cell.angle_alpha   90.00
_cell.angle_beta   90.00
_cell.angle_gamma   90.00
#
_symmetry.space_group_name_H-M   'P 1'
#
loop_
_entity.id
_entity.type
_entity.pdbx_description
1 polymer ?
#
loop_
_entity_poly.entity_id
_entity_poly.type
_entity_poly.pdbx_seq_one_letter_code
_entity_poly.pdbx_strand_id
1 'polypeptide(L)'
;MAKLLGPLPNYTFLFLSFLLLVYSGTKMVEAQLCERRSRAWATNFCPGNLLCNRQCRNVEGALSGACLREVLGFACYCYSRC
;
A
#
# COMPACT_ATOMS: atom_id res chain seq x y z
N MET A 1 -3.00 29.29 -53.54
CA MET A 1 -1.78 28.59 -53.07
C MET A 1 -2.23 27.37 -52.27
N ALA A 2 -2.30 26.20 -52.91
CA ALA A 2 -2.68 24.96 -52.22
C ALA A 2 -1.40 24.31 -51.69
N LYS A 3 -1.17 24.37 -50.37
CA LYS A 3 -0.08 23.62 -49.73
C LYS A 3 -0.63 22.26 -49.30
N LEU A 4 -0.06 21.24 -49.95
CA LEU A 4 -0.13 19.81 -49.71
C LEU A 4 -0.61 19.41 -48.30
N LEU A 5 -1.80 18.82 -48.26
CA LEU A 5 -2.29 18.01 -47.16
C LEU A 5 -1.65 16.61 -47.29
N GLY A 6 -0.41 16.48 -46.85
CA GLY A 6 0.29 15.19 -46.75
C GLY A 6 -0.12 14.42 -45.49
N PRO A 7 -0.07 13.08 -45.48
CA PRO A 7 -0.54 12.26 -44.38
C PRO A 7 0.43 12.37 -43.19
N LEU A 8 0.11 13.26 -42.26
CA LEU A 8 0.73 13.35 -40.93
C LEU A 8 -0.05 12.63 -39.79
N PRO A 9 -0.91 11.60 -40.01
CA PRO A 9 -1.65 10.99 -38.91
C PRO A 9 -0.78 10.06 -38.04
N ASN A 10 0.31 9.49 -38.58
CA ASN A 10 1.03 8.41 -37.89
C ASN A 10 1.80 8.84 -36.64
N TYR A 11 2.55 9.95 -36.71
CA TYR A 11 3.36 10.39 -35.56
C TYR A 11 2.49 10.96 -34.44
N THR A 12 1.43 11.68 -34.81
CA THR A 12 0.45 12.21 -33.87
C THR A 12 -0.33 11.09 -33.19
N PHE A 13 -0.73 10.04 -33.92
CA PHE A 13 -1.35 8.84 -33.33
C PHE A 13 -0.43 8.09 -32.37
N LEU A 14 0.85 7.92 -32.74
CA LEU A 14 1.84 7.26 -31.89
C LEU A 14 2.07 8.04 -30.59
N PHE A 15 2.12 9.37 -30.67
CA PHE A 15 2.28 10.22 -29.50
C PHE A 15 1.04 10.16 -28.58
N LEU A 16 -0.17 10.21 -29.15
CA LEU A 16 -1.43 10.10 -28.41
C LEU A 16 -1.61 8.74 -27.73
N SER A 17 -1.26 7.64 -28.42
CA SER A 17 -1.33 6.30 -27.85
C SER A 17 -0.34 6.09 -26.71
N PHE A 18 0.87 6.65 -26.80
CA PHE A 18 1.85 6.62 -25.72
C PHE A 18 1.37 7.42 -24.49
N LEU A 19 0.76 8.59 -24.70
CA LEU A 19 0.16 9.39 -23.62
C LEU A 19 -0.99 8.66 -22.93
N LEU A 20 -1.87 7.99 -23.69
CA LEU A 20 -2.97 7.19 -23.14
C LEU A 20 -2.46 6.02 -22.30
N LEU A 21 -1.40 5.33 -22.73
CA LEU A 21 -0.78 4.24 -21.98
C LEU A 21 -0.21 4.72 -20.64
N VAL A 22 0.51 5.85 -20.65
CA VAL A 22 1.05 6.47 -19.41
C VAL A 22 -0.09 6.92 -18.49
N TYR A 23 -1.16 7.49 -19.03
CA TYR A 23 -2.30 7.97 -18.24
C TYR A 23 -3.18 6.84 -17.69
N SER A 24 -3.28 5.72 -18.40
CA SER A 24 -3.87 4.48 -17.88
C SER A 24 -3.01 3.79 -16.82
N GLY A 25 -1.87 4.40 -16.46
CA GLY A 25 -0.91 3.99 -15.46
C GLY A 25 -1.58 3.44 -14.20
N THR A 26 -1.47 2.13 -14.09
CA THR A 26 -1.51 1.31 -12.87
C THR A 26 -2.46 1.81 -11.79
N LYS A 27 -3.63 1.19 -11.67
CA LYS A 27 -4.30 1.09 -10.37
C LYS A 27 -3.34 0.36 -9.44
N MET A 28 -2.52 1.12 -8.70
CA MET A 28 -1.75 0.58 -7.60
C MET A 28 -2.77 0.03 -6.61
N VAL A 29 -2.91 -1.30 -6.61
CA VAL A 29 -3.64 -1.97 -5.54
C VAL A 29 -2.69 -1.92 -4.35
N GLU A 30 -2.78 -0.85 -3.57
CA GLU A 30 -2.30 -0.90 -2.21
C GLU A 30 -3.04 -2.06 -1.54
N ALA A 31 -2.29 -3.07 -1.08
CA ALA A 31 -2.88 -4.14 -0.31
C ALA A 31 -3.58 -3.48 0.89
N GLN A 32 -4.90 -3.63 1.02
CA GLN A 32 -5.60 -3.12 2.18
C GLN A 32 -5.03 -3.82 3.41
N LEU A 33 -4.39 -3.05 4.28
CA LEU A 33 -3.88 -3.54 5.54
C LEU A 33 -4.90 -3.20 6.61
N CYS A 34 -5.47 -4.23 7.22
CA CYS A 34 -6.33 -4.07 8.37
C CYS A 34 -5.49 -4.12 9.63
N GLU A 35 -5.63 -3.09 10.46
CA GLU A 35 -5.06 -3.07 11.80
C GLU A 35 -5.94 -3.85 12.78
N ARG A 36 -5.30 -4.63 13.63
CA ARG A 36 -5.95 -5.29 14.77
C ARG A 36 -5.05 -5.20 15.98
N ARG A 37 -5.63 -4.89 17.12
CA ARG A 37 -4.92 -4.97 18.39
C ARG A 37 -4.58 -6.43 18.70
N SER A 38 -3.33 -6.72 19.04
CA SER A 38 -2.90 -8.06 19.41
C SER A 38 -3.68 -8.55 20.64
N ARG A 39 -4.14 -9.81 20.61
CA ARG A 39 -4.87 -10.40 21.74
C ARG A 39 -3.95 -10.83 22.88
N ALA A 40 -2.69 -11.12 22.56
CA ALA A 40 -1.72 -11.60 23.53
C ALA A 40 -1.35 -10.53 24.55
N TRP A 41 -1.40 -9.24 24.16
CA TRP A 41 -1.02 -8.11 25.00
C TRP A 41 -2.26 -7.26 25.27
N ALA A 42 -3.19 -7.85 26.03
CA ALA A 42 -4.44 -7.22 26.44
C ALA A 42 -4.22 -5.99 27.35
N THR A 43 -3.09 -5.98 28.08
CA THR A 43 -2.62 -4.84 28.86
C THR A 43 -1.84 -3.92 27.95
N ASN A 44 -1.94 -2.61 28.16
CA ASN A 44 -1.26 -1.54 27.41
C ASN A 44 0.28 -1.57 27.54
N PHE A 45 0.87 -2.69 27.15
CA PHE A 45 2.26 -3.01 27.26
C PHE A 45 2.74 -3.53 25.92
N CYS A 46 3.75 -2.85 25.38
CA CYS A 46 4.44 -3.26 24.17
C CYS A 46 5.93 -3.43 24.52
N PRO A 47 6.44 -4.67 24.66
CA PRO A 47 7.86 -4.92 24.96
C PRO A 47 8.84 -4.46 23.88
N GLY A 48 8.33 -4.03 22.71
CA GLY A 48 9.11 -3.44 21.63
C GLY A 48 8.64 -3.89 20.25
N ASN A 49 8.91 -3.07 19.23
CA ASN A 49 8.44 -3.31 17.85
C ASN A 49 8.88 -4.67 17.30
N LEU A 50 10.13 -5.09 17.55
CA LEU A 50 10.67 -6.38 17.08
C LEU A 50 9.96 -7.60 17.70
N LEU A 51 9.59 -7.51 18.98
CA LEU A 51 8.84 -8.56 19.66
C LEU A 51 7.39 -8.56 19.19
N CYS A 52 6.79 -7.38 19.02
CA CYS A 52 5.41 -7.22 18.53
C CYS A 52 5.28 -7.81 17.13
N ASN A 53 6.20 -7.45 16.24
CA ASN A 53 6.24 -7.96 14.88
C ASN A 53 6.38 -9.49 14.83
N ARG A 54 7.26 -10.08 15.66
CA ARG A 54 7.40 -11.54 15.74
C ARG A 54 6.13 -12.21 16.29
N GLN A 55 5.51 -11.64 17.31
CA GLN A 55 4.25 -12.15 17.87
C GLN A 55 3.13 -12.13 16.81
N CYS A 56 2.94 -10.98 16.15
CA CYS A 56 1.93 -10.82 15.11
C CYS A 56 2.14 -11.80 13.95
N ARG A 57 3.39 -12.00 13.50
CA ARG A 57 3.70 -12.92 12.39
C ARG A 57 3.60 -14.39 12.77
N ASN A 58 4.12 -14.77 13.94
CA ASN A 58 4.27 -16.18 14.31
C ASN A 58 3.03 -16.75 15.02
N VAL A 59 2.27 -15.91 15.75
CA VAL A 59 1.14 -16.36 16.58
C VAL A 59 -0.20 -15.95 15.97
N GLU A 60 -0.30 -14.72 15.45
CA GLU A 60 -1.58 -14.20 14.91
C GLU A 60 -1.69 -14.31 13.39
N GLY A 61 -0.64 -14.75 12.70
CA GLY A 61 -0.63 -14.90 11.23
C GLY A 61 -0.73 -13.59 10.46
N ALA A 62 -0.40 -12.46 11.10
CA ALA A 62 -0.38 -11.15 10.48
C ALA A 62 0.88 -10.93 9.64
N LEU A 63 0.87 -9.93 8.76
CA LEU A 63 2.04 -9.58 7.94
C LEU A 63 3.11 -8.87 8.76
N SER A 64 2.70 -7.98 9.64
CA SER A 64 3.58 -7.20 10.49
C SER A 64 2.91 -6.80 11.80
N GLY A 65 3.70 -6.24 12.71
CA GLY A 65 3.17 -5.58 13.90
C GLY A 65 4.07 -4.47 14.41
N ALA A 66 3.46 -3.47 15.06
CA ALA A 66 4.15 -2.33 15.64
C ALA A 66 3.52 -1.91 16.98
N CYS A 67 4.33 -1.32 17.85
CA CYS A 67 3.85 -0.65 19.05
C CYS A 67 3.26 0.71 18.68
N LEU A 68 1.96 0.89 18.92
CA LEU A 68 1.33 2.20 18.85
C LEU A 68 1.11 2.74 20.26
N ARG A 69 1.24 4.05 20.38
CA ARG A 69 0.94 4.76 21.61
C ARG A 69 -0.57 4.89 21.76
N GLU A 70 -1.09 4.47 22.91
CA GLU A 70 -2.47 4.69 23.29
C GLU A 70 -2.57 5.65 24.48
N VAL A 71 -3.80 6.02 24.88
CA VAL A 71 -4.06 6.94 26.00
C VAL A 71 -3.39 6.48 27.29
N LEU A 72 -3.35 5.17 27.51
CA LEU A 72 -2.63 4.54 28.60
C LEU A 72 -1.56 3.67 27.95
N GLY A 73 -0.28 4.07 27.95
CA GLY A 73 0.83 3.21 27.52
C GLY A 73 0.98 2.96 26.01
N PHE A 74 1.52 1.79 25.67
CA PHE A 74 1.73 1.35 24.28
C PHE A 74 1.09 -0.01 24.08
N ALA A 75 0.35 -0.19 23.00
CA ALA A 75 -0.22 -1.48 22.62
C ALA A 75 0.39 -1.98 21.33
N CYS A 76 0.41 -3.31 21.17
CA CYS A 76 0.86 -3.92 19.93
C CYS A 76 -0.31 -4.08 18.97
N TYR A 77 -0.12 -3.55 17.77
CA TYR A 77 -1.05 -3.66 16.66
C TYR A 77 -0.44 -4.54 15.58
N CYS A 78 -1.21 -5.50 15.11
CA CYS A 78 -0.90 -6.39 14.02
C CYS A 78 -1.59 -5.92 12.74
N TYR A 79 -0.87 -5.94 11.62
CA TYR A 79 -1.38 -5.58 10.31
C TYR A 79 -1.50 -6.83 9.45
N SER A 80 -2.71 -7.11 8.97
CA SER A 80 -3.02 -8.28 8.15
C SER A 80 -3.66 -7.84 6.84
N ARG A 81 -3.55 -8.66 5.79
CA ARG A 81 -4.27 -8.36 4.54
C ARG A 81 -5.76 -8.44 4.80
N CYS A 82 -6.44 -7.39 4.38
CA CYS A 82 -7.83 -7.37 3.98
C CYS A 82 -7.91 -6.83 2.54
#